data_AF-A0A0A3XVA7-F1
#
_entry.id   AF-A0A0A3XVA7-F1
#
_cell.length_a   1.000
_cell.length_b   1.000
_cell.length_c   1.000
_cell.angle_alpha   90.00
_cell.angle_beta   90.00
_cell.angle_gamma   90.00
#
_symmetry.space_group_name_H-M   'P 1'
#
loop_
_entity.id
_entity.type
_entity.pdbx_description
1 polymer ?
#
loop_
_entity_poly.entity_id
_entity_poly.type
_entity_poly.pdbx_seq_one_letter_code
_entity_poly.pdbx_strand_id
1 'polypeptide(L)'
;MKAALLVLPLLGQPAMPISDRVPVFNVEALCRDVSADDKASGLTLAQDAGECVRDETIARQQLSSTWLTVPGPARDSCEGEAAAGGIQSYVDLLTCLQMAGWANPTPPPKPPLRGASKMRNAKNELKNELKN
;
A
#
# COMPACT_ATOMS: atom_id res chain seq x y z
N MET A 1 3.13 -4.99 -59.68
CA MET A 1 3.26 -5.22 -58.23
C MET A 1 2.01 -4.61 -57.57
N LYS A 2 1.13 -5.41 -56.97
CA LYS A 2 -0.04 -4.91 -56.21
C LYS A 2 0.24 -5.15 -54.74
N ALA A 3 0.37 -4.09 -53.95
CA ALA A 3 0.49 -4.18 -52.51
C ALA A 3 -0.90 -4.37 -51.89
N ALA A 4 -1.10 -5.46 -51.15
CA ALA A 4 -2.29 -5.69 -50.36
C ALA A 4 -2.04 -5.12 -48.95
N LEU A 5 -2.76 -4.06 -48.59
CA LEU A 5 -2.77 -3.50 -47.23
C LEU A 5 -3.76 -4.30 -46.39
N LEU A 6 -3.25 -5.06 -45.42
CA LEU A 6 -4.04 -5.75 -44.41
C LEU A 6 -4.35 -4.78 -43.28
N VAL A 7 -5.62 -4.42 -43.12
CA VAL A 7 -6.11 -3.60 -42.01
C VAL A 7 -6.47 -4.54 -40.85
N LEU A 8 -5.69 -4.52 -39.77
CA LEU A 8 -6.05 -5.19 -38.52
C LEU A 8 -7.11 -4.36 -37.78
N PRO A 9 -8.28 -4.92 -37.44
CA PRO A 9 -9.23 -4.23 -36.58
C PRO A 9 -8.66 -4.19 -35.16
N LEU A 10 -8.56 -2.99 -34.59
CA LEU A 10 -8.26 -2.81 -33.17
C LEU A 10 -9.46 -3.37 -32.38
N LEU A 11 -9.30 -4.57 -31.84
CA LEU A 11 -10.28 -5.18 -30.92
C LEU A 11 -10.47 -4.23 -29.74
N GLY A 12 -11.67 -3.65 -29.63
CA GLY A 12 -12.06 -2.83 -28.50
C GLY A 12 -11.96 -3.64 -27.22
N GLN A 13 -11.17 -3.14 -26.27
CA GLN A 13 -10.98 -3.78 -24.97
C GLN A 13 -12.33 -3.81 -24.24
N PRO A 14 -12.72 -4.94 -23.64
CA PRO A 14 -13.96 -5.02 -22.88
C PRO A 14 -13.89 -4.02 -21.73
N ALA A 15 -14.86 -3.10 -21.66
CA ALA A 15 -15.06 -2.27 -20.49
C ALA A 15 -15.45 -3.20 -19.34
N MET A 16 -14.50 -3.49 -18.46
CA MET A 16 -14.81 -4.21 -17.23
C MET A 16 -15.76 -3.35 -16.41
N PRO A 17 -16.86 -3.90 -15.87
CA PRO A 17 -17.76 -3.14 -15.04
C PRO A 17 -16.99 -2.64 -13.82
N ILE A 18 -16.85 -1.32 -13.71
CA ILE A 18 -16.23 -0.68 -12.54
C ILE A 18 -17.06 -1.08 -11.32
N SER A 19 -16.43 -1.73 -10.35
CA SER A 19 -17.10 -2.04 -9.09
C SER A 19 -17.28 -0.76 -8.28
N ASP A 20 -18.53 -0.36 -8.07
CA ASP A 20 -18.89 0.68 -7.10
C ASP A 20 -18.62 0.29 -5.65
N ARG A 21 -18.12 -0.92 -5.42
CA ARG A 21 -17.72 -1.41 -4.11
C ARG A 21 -16.21 -1.53 -4.03
N VAL A 22 -15.66 -1.18 -2.87
CA VAL A 22 -14.28 -1.49 -2.51
C VAL A 22 -14.06 -3.00 -2.66
N PRO A 23 -12.94 -3.45 -3.26
CA PRO A 23 -12.65 -4.88 -3.41
C PRO A 23 -12.57 -5.59 -2.06
N VAL A 24 -12.72 -6.91 -2.08
CA VAL A 24 -12.67 -7.75 -0.86
C VAL A 24 -11.36 -8.52 -0.86
N PHE A 25 -10.36 -7.98 -0.18
CA PHE A 25 -9.09 -8.67 0.06
C PHE A 25 -9.12 -9.50 1.34
N ASN A 26 -8.39 -10.62 1.33
CA ASN A 26 -8.23 -11.51 2.48
C ASN A 26 -7.04 -11.05 3.33
N VAL A 27 -7.32 -10.12 4.25
CA VAL A 27 -6.32 -9.46 5.11
C VAL A 27 -5.66 -10.46 6.06
N GLU A 28 -6.43 -11.41 6.59
CA GLU A 28 -5.91 -12.41 7.52
C GLU A 28 -4.90 -13.34 6.84
N ALA A 29 -5.16 -13.75 5.60
CA ALA A 29 -4.23 -14.55 4.82
C ALA A 29 -2.96 -13.74 4.48
N LEU A 30 -3.13 -12.52 3.95
CA LEU A 30 -2.03 -11.60 3.66
C LEU A 30 -1.09 -11.46 4.86
N CYS A 31 -1.64 -11.03 6.00
CA CYS A 31 -0.84 -10.68 7.17
C CYS A 31 -0.18 -11.90 7.82
N ARG A 32 -0.81 -13.07 7.76
CA ARG A 32 -0.18 -14.32 8.20
C ARG A 32 1.01 -14.66 7.31
N ASP A 33 0.85 -14.56 6.00
CA ASP A 33 1.87 -14.97 5.04
C ASP A 33 3.06 -14.01 5.09
N VAL A 34 2.82 -12.69 5.14
CA VAL A 34 3.88 -11.67 5.36
C VAL A 34 4.64 -11.91 6.67
N SER A 35 3.93 -12.14 7.78
CA SER A 35 4.58 -12.41 9.07
C SER A 35 5.39 -13.71 9.06
N ALA A 36 4.93 -14.73 8.33
CA ALA A 36 5.65 -15.99 8.17
C ALA A 36 6.90 -15.82 7.31
N ASP A 37 6.81 -15.10 6.20
CA ASP A 37 7.92 -14.84 5.27
C ASP A 37 9.02 -14.01 5.93
N ASP A 38 8.66 -12.98 6.70
CA ASP A 38 9.59 -12.17 7.46
C ASP A 38 10.37 -12.98 8.51
N LYS A 39 9.67 -13.89 9.21
CA LYS A 39 10.28 -14.81 10.17
C LYS A 39 11.19 -15.82 9.48
N ALA A 40 10.75 -16.39 8.37
CA ALA A 40 11.54 -17.33 7.57
C ALA A 40 12.81 -16.67 7.01
N SER A 41 12.73 -15.38 6.69
CA SER A 41 13.85 -14.57 6.22
C SER A 41 14.79 -14.09 7.35
N GLY A 42 14.46 -14.40 8.61
CA GLY A 42 15.28 -14.03 9.77
C GLY A 42 15.33 -12.51 10.01
N LEU A 43 14.30 -11.77 9.60
CA LEU A 43 14.25 -10.32 9.80
C LEU A 43 14.17 -10.00 11.30
N THR A 44 15.11 -9.18 11.79
CA THR A 44 15.13 -8.71 13.18
C THR A 44 13.86 -7.94 13.56
N LEU A 45 13.20 -7.33 12.55
CA LEU A 45 11.95 -6.59 12.69
C LEU A 45 10.85 -7.25 11.85
N ALA A 46 10.64 -8.55 12.05
CA ALA A 46 9.55 -9.25 11.40
C ALA A 46 8.21 -8.58 11.71
N GLN A 47 7.38 -8.40 10.69
CA GLN A 47 6.08 -7.78 10.84
C GLN A 47 5.18 -8.64 11.74
N ASP A 48 4.59 -7.99 12.73
CA ASP A 48 3.55 -8.60 13.54
C ASP A 48 2.26 -8.70 12.73
N ALA A 49 1.63 -9.87 12.74
CA ALA A 49 0.40 -10.10 11.98
C ALA A 49 -0.75 -9.23 12.49
N GLY A 50 -0.80 -8.92 13.80
CA GLY A 50 -1.83 -8.05 14.38
C GLY A 50 -1.66 -6.59 13.96
N GLU A 51 -0.42 -6.09 13.95
CA GLU A 51 -0.10 -4.75 13.43
C GLU A 51 -0.44 -4.64 11.93
N CYS A 52 -0.11 -5.66 11.14
CA CYS A 52 -0.51 -5.74 9.72
C CYS A 52 -2.04 -5.66 9.56
N VAL A 53 -2.80 -6.49 10.29
CA VAL A 53 -4.27 -6.51 10.21
C VAL A 53 -4.86 -5.14 10.57
N ARG A 54 -4.28 -4.47 11.58
CA ARG A 54 -4.69 -3.12 11.97
C ARG A 54 -4.49 -2.12 10.84
N ASP A 55 -3.31 -2.10 10.24
CA ASP A 55 -2.95 -1.13 9.20
C ASP A 55 -3.80 -1.34 7.93
N GLU A 56 -4.02 -2.60 7.53
CA GLU A 56 -4.92 -2.99 6.45
C GLU A 56 -6.38 -2.59 6.72
N THR A 57 -6.85 -2.79 7.96
CA THR A 57 -8.20 -2.39 8.37
C THR A 57 -8.38 -0.86 8.30
N ILE A 58 -7.39 -0.10 8.73
CA ILE A 58 -7.40 1.36 8.63
C ILE A 58 -7.42 1.81 7.17
N ALA A 59 -6.60 1.20 6.31
CA ALA A 59 -6.58 1.51 4.89
C ALA A 59 -7.92 1.21 4.22
N ARG A 60 -8.53 0.06 4.53
CA ARG A 60 -9.88 -0.30 4.04
C ARG A 60 -10.94 0.70 4.47
N GLN A 61 -10.87 1.23 5.70
CA GLN A 61 -11.81 2.25 6.17
C GLN A 61 -11.65 3.57 5.39
N GLN A 62 -10.41 3.99 5.10
CA GLN A 62 -10.15 5.19 4.29
C GLN A 62 -10.58 5.02 2.83
N LEU A 63 -10.36 3.84 2.25
CA LEU A 63 -10.89 3.50 0.95
C LEU A 63 -12.41 3.55 0.96
N SER A 64 -13.06 2.95 1.97
CA SER A 64 -14.53 2.94 2.07
C SER A 64 -15.15 4.34 2.14
N SER A 65 -14.47 5.31 2.74
CA SER A 65 -14.97 6.70 2.81
C SER A 65 -14.77 7.51 1.54
N THR A 66 -13.80 7.14 0.69
CA THR A 66 -13.42 7.91 -0.50
C THR A 66 -13.67 7.19 -1.82
N TRP A 67 -14.00 5.89 -1.81
CA TRP A 67 -14.05 5.03 -3.02
C TRP A 67 -14.86 5.62 -4.16
N LEU A 68 -16.08 6.09 -3.85
CA LEU A 68 -16.99 6.63 -4.86
C LEU A 68 -16.58 8.02 -5.39
N THR A 69 -15.63 8.70 -4.74
CA THR A 69 -15.06 9.96 -5.24
C THR A 69 -13.89 9.73 -6.22
N VAL A 70 -13.40 8.48 -6.31
CA VAL A 70 -12.30 8.10 -7.19
C VAL A 70 -12.84 7.71 -8.56
N PRO A 71 -12.29 8.26 -9.67
CA PRO A 71 -12.69 7.85 -11.01
C PRO A 71 -12.49 6.35 -11.23
N GLY A 72 -13.43 5.70 -11.93
CA GLY A 72 -13.37 4.27 -12.24
C GLY A 72 -12.03 3.79 -12.81
N PRO A 73 -11.45 4.46 -13.84
CA PRO A 73 -10.16 4.05 -14.39
C PRO A 73 -9.00 4.06 -13.37
N ALA A 74 -9.04 4.96 -12.38
CA ALA A 74 -8.04 4.99 -11.32
C ALA A 74 -8.27 3.85 -10.31
N ARG A 75 -9.53 3.53 -10.00
CA ARG A 75 -9.90 2.36 -9.19
C ARG A 75 -9.39 1.07 -9.84
N ASP A 76 -9.70 0.87 -11.12
CA ASP A 76 -9.34 -0.34 -11.86
C ASP A 76 -7.82 -0.51 -11.96
N SER A 77 -7.10 0.57 -12.31
CA SER A 77 -5.64 0.54 -12.40
C SER A 77 -5.01 0.21 -11.05
N CYS A 78 -5.44 0.86 -9.98
CA CYS A 78 -4.84 0.66 -8.66
C CYS A 78 -5.26 -0.66 -8.00
N GLU A 79 -6.45 -1.18 -8.27
CA GLU A 79 -6.84 -2.53 -7.84
C GLU A 79 -5.97 -3.59 -8.53
N GLY A 80 -5.68 -3.43 -9.83
CA GLY A 80 -4.77 -4.31 -10.55
C GLY A 80 -3.35 -4.32 -9.97
N GLU A 81 -2.80 -3.15 -9.64
CA GLU A 81 -1.50 -3.03 -8.98
C GLU A 81 -1.52 -3.63 -7.56
N ALA A 82 -2.55 -3.35 -6.78
CA ALA A 82 -2.68 -3.82 -5.39
C ALA A 82 -2.95 -5.33 -5.26
N ALA A 83 -3.31 -6.00 -6.35
CA ALA A 83 -3.49 -7.45 -6.45
C ALA A 83 -2.34 -8.14 -7.21
N ALA A 84 -1.36 -7.38 -7.70
CA ALA A 84 -0.27 -7.91 -8.50
C ALA A 84 0.61 -8.88 -7.68
N GLY A 85 1.12 -9.92 -8.34
CA GLY A 85 1.94 -10.93 -7.67
C GLY A 85 1.18 -11.85 -6.70
N GLY A 86 -0.16 -11.81 -6.70
CA GLY A 86 -1.00 -12.65 -5.83
C GLY A 86 -1.15 -12.13 -4.40
N ILE A 87 -0.52 -11.00 -4.09
CA ILE A 87 -0.62 -10.29 -2.82
C ILE A 87 -1.72 -9.25 -2.99
N GLN A 88 -2.62 -9.14 -2.02
CA GLN A 88 -3.79 -8.25 -2.07
C GLN A 88 -3.83 -7.35 -0.83
N SER A 89 -3.40 -6.10 -0.96
CA SER A 89 -3.26 -5.14 0.15
C SER A 89 -4.13 -3.88 -0.05
N TYR A 90 -4.91 -3.52 0.96
CA TYR A 90 -5.62 -2.25 1.00
C TYR A 90 -4.67 -1.08 1.21
N VAL A 91 -3.54 -1.29 1.91
CA VAL A 91 -2.50 -0.26 2.05
C VAL A 91 -1.92 0.09 0.68
N ASP A 92 -1.62 -0.92 -0.15
CA ASP A 92 -1.09 -0.69 -1.50
C ASP A 92 -2.13 -0.04 -2.41
N LEU A 93 -3.39 -0.49 -2.35
CA LEU A 93 -4.50 0.12 -3.10
C LEU A 93 -4.68 1.61 -2.74
N LEU A 94 -4.75 1.91 -1.44
CA LEU A 94 -4.85 3.29 -0.96
C LEU A 94 -3.64 4.11 -1.39
N THR A 95 -2.43 3.57 -1.25
CA THR A 95 -1.20 4.25 -1.64
C THR A 95 -1.16 4.55 -3.13
N CYS A 96 -1.56 3.59 -3.98
CA CYS A 96 -1.66 3.81 -5.42
C CYS A 96 -2.62 4.96 -5.76
N LEU A 97 -3.80 4.97 -5.14
CA LEU A 97 -4.77 6.04 -5.35
C LEU A 97 -4.23 7.40 -4.92
N GLN A 98 -3.52 7.47 -3.80
CA GLN A 98 -2.84 8.68 -3.31
C GLN A 98 -1.79 9.18 -4.29
N MET A 99 -0.97 8.27 -4.83
CA MET A 99 0.02 8.61 -5.87
C MET A 99 -0.64 9.08 -7.17
N ALA A 100 -1.82 8.54 -7.51
CA ALA A 100 -2.63 8.97 -8.64
C ALA A 100 -3.41 10.28 -8.39
N GLY A 101 -3.28 10.89 -7.21
CA GLY A 101 -3.90 12.16 -6.84
C GLY A 101 -5.27 12.06 -6.17
N TRP A 102 -5.72 10.86 -5.83
CA TRP A 102 -7.03 10.58 -5.24
C TRP A 102 -6.89 10.10 -3.79
N ALA A 103 -8.00 9.99 -3.06
CA ALA A 103 -8.02 9.38 -1.72
C ALA A 103 -6.95 9.91 -0.74
N ASN A 104 -6.56 11.19 -0.88
CA ASN A 104 -5.61 11.85 0.01
C ASN A 104 -6.35 12.23 1.31
N PRO A 105 -6.13 11.52 2.44
CA PRO A 105 -6.58 12.04 3.71
C PRO A 105 -5.74 13.26 4.06
N THR A 106 -6.33 14.24 4.75
CA THR A 106 -5.55 15.19 5.54
C THR A 106 -4.71 14.35 6.52
N PRO A 107 -3.37 14.34 6.44
CA PRO A 107 -2.60 13.40 7.25
C PRO A 107 -2.74 13.75 8.73
N PRO A 108 -2.99 12.78 9.63
CA PRO A 108 -2.75 13.00 11.05
C PRO A 108 -1.27 13.38 11.22
N PRO A 109 -0.91 14.23 12.20
CA PRO A 109 0.47 14.61 12.41
C PRO A 109 1.31 13.36 12.60
N LYS A 110 2.22 13.11 11.65
CA LYS A 110 3.16 11.99 11.72
C LYS A 110 3.86 12.10 13.09
N PRO A 111 3.83 11.05 13.93
CA PRO A 111 4.65 11.04 15.13
C PRO A 111 6.07 11.42 14.72
N PRO A 112 6.72 12.39 15.40
CA PRO A 112 8.05 12.81 15.01
C PRO A 112 8.94 11.57 15.00
N LEU A 113 9.51 11.26 13.83
CA LEU A 113 10.49 10.19 13.69
C LEU A 113 11.62 10.52 14.66
N ARG A 114 11.65 9.86 15.81
CA ARG A 114 12.67 10.07 16.83
C ARG A 114 13.92 9.35 16.34
N GLY A 115 14.64 10.01 15.45
CA GLY A 115 15.82 9.45 14.82
C GLY A 115 16.82 8.98 15.87
N ALA A 116 17.42 7.80 15.65
CA ALA A 116 18.45 7.21 16.50
C ALA A 116 19.60 8.18 16.83
N SER A 117 19.81 9.20 15.98
CA SER A 117 20.75 10.30 16.23
C SER A 117 20.51 11.04 17.55
N LYS A 118 19.25 11.30 17.93
CA LYS A 118 18.94 12.03 19.17
C LYS A 118 19.26 11.20 20.41
N MET A 119 19.10 9.87 20.34
CA MET A 119 19.45 8.97 21.44
C MET A 119 20.97 8.80 21.60
N ARG A 120 21.74 8.84 20.50
CA ARG A 120 23.21 8.80 20.55
C ARG A 120 23.81 10.06 21.18
N ASN A 121 23.30 11.25 20.84
CA ASN A 121 23.78 12.50 21.44
C ASN A 121 23.48 12.54 22.94
N ALA A 122 22.25 12.23 23.37
CA ALA A 122 21.90 12.19 24.79
C ALA A 122 22.76 11.20 25.60
N LYS A 123 23.12 10.05 25.00
CA LYS A 123 24.02 9.08 25.62
C LYS A 123 25.45 9.60 25.75
N ASN A 124 25.94 10.36 24.76
CA ASN A 124 27.28 10.93 24.79
C ASN A 124 27.39 12.09 25.80
N GLU A 125 26.36 12.93 25.89
CA GLU A 125 26.28 14.01 26.89
C GLU A 125 26.29 13.44 28.31
N LEU A 126 25.44 12.45 28.61
CA LEU A 126 25.40 11.79 29.92
C LEU A 126 26.75 11.13 30.28
N LYS A 127 27.44 10.58 29.29
CA LYS A 127 28.76 9.96 29.50
C LYS A 127 29.86 10.99 29.76
N ASN A 128 29.73 12.20 29.20
CA ASN A 128 30.67 13.30 29.46
C ASN A 128 30.45 13.91 30.85
N GLU A 129 29.20 14.03 31.31
CA GLU A 129 28.88 14.49 32.67
C GLU A 129 29.37 13.52 33.74
N LEU A 130 29.31 12.20 33.50
CA LEU A 130 29.86 11.18 34.40
C LEU A 130 31.40 11.09 34.42
N LYS A 131 32.07 11.86 33.56
CA LYS A 131 33.54 11.87 33.43
C LYS A 131 34.21 13.12 34.01
N ASN A 132 33.42 14.06 34.52
CA ASN A 132 33.85 15.26 35.21
C ASN A 132 33.53 15.15 36.71
#